data_AF-A0A2V3UAP7-F1
#
_entry.id   AF-A0A2V3UAP7-F1
#
_cell.length_a   1.000
_cell.length_b   1.000
_cell.length_c   1.000
_cell.angle_alpha   90.00
_cell.angle_beta   90.00
_cell.angle_gamma   90.00
#
_symmetry.space_group_name_H-M   'P 1'
#
loop_
_entity.id
_entity.type
_entity.pdbx_description
1 polymer ?
#
loop_
_entity_poly.entity_id
_entity_poly.type
_entity_poly.pdbx_seq_one_letter_code
_entity_poly.pdbx_strand_id
1 'polypeptide(L)' 'MDTLLDQAVEAAAAAFHQVNKERNHFRWENCSGQYRREIRELIRPAAEAAFRVAREKPIEPR' A
#
# COMPACT_ATOMS: atom_id res chain seq x y z
N MET A 1 17.04 -2.39 4.92
CA MET A 1 15.72 -2.33 4.26
C MET A 1 14.71 -2.42 5.38
N ASP A 2 13.98 -1.34 5.69
CA ASP A 2 13.04 -1.32 6.82
C ASP A 2 11.80 -2.14 6.44
N THR A 3 11.77 -3.40 6.91
CA THR A 3 10.78 -4.40 6.52
C THR A 3 9.35 -3.97 6.85
N LEU A 4 9.16 -3.15 7.89
CA LEU A 4 7.85 -2.66 8.30
C LEU A 4 7.30 -1.60 7.35
N LEU A 5 8.16 -0.70 6.85
CA LEU A 5 7.75 0.30 5.87
C LEU A 5 7.38 -0.38 4.55
N ASP A 6 8.17 -1.35 4.08
CA ASP A 6 7.86 -2.06 2.85
C ASP A 6 6.55 -2.88 2.97
N GLN A 7 6.27 -3.46 4.14
CA GLN A 7 4.97 -4.08 4.44
C GLN A 7 3.82 -3.07 4.42
N ALA A 8 4.01 -1.89 5.00
CA ALA A 8 3.01 -0.82 4.98
C ALA A 8 2.73 -0.34 3.53
N VAL A 9 3.77 -0.20 2.71
CA VAL A 9 3.64 0.14 1.28
C VAL A 9 2.88 -0.94 0.52
N GLU A 10 3.19 -2.23 0.76
CA GLU A 10 2.47 -3.35 0.12
C GLU A 10 0.98 -3.36 0.51
N ALA A 11 0.68 -3.20 1.81
CA ALA A 11 -0.70 -3.14 2.29
C ALA A 11 -1.47 -1.96 1.70
N ALA A 12 -0.85 -0.78 1.66
CA ALA A 12 -1.45 0.42 1.07
C ALA A 12 -1.68 0.27 -0.44
N ALA A 13 -0.74 -0.34 -1.16
CA ALA A 13 -0.88 -0.63 -2.59
C ALA A 13 -2.02 -1.61 -2.87
N ALA A 14 -2.13 -2.69 -2.08
CA ALA A 14 -3.21 -3.65 -2.19
C ALA A 14 -4.58 -3.01 -1.90
N ALA A 15 -4.67 -2.18 -0.86
CA ALA A 15 -5.89 -1.45 -0.51
C ALA A 15 -6.29 -0.45 -1.60
N PHE A 16 -5.32 0.30 -2.13
CA PHE A 16 -5.55 1.22 -3.25
C PHE A 16 -6.10 0.48 -4.47
N HIS A 17 -5.48 -0.63 -4.86
CA HIS A 17 -5.97 -1.46 -5.95
C HIS A 17 -7.40 -1.95 -5.66
N GLN A 18 -7.67 -2.48 -4.47
CA GLN A 18 -8.98 -3.02 -4.11
C GLN A 18 -10.11 -1.98 -4.19
N VAL A 19 -9.83 -0.72 -3.84
CA VAL A 19 -10.81 0.38 -3.90
C VAL A 19 -11.02 0.90 -5.33
N ASN A 20 -9.97 0.90 -6.15
CA ASN A 20 -9.99 1.47 -7.50
C ASN A 20 -10.25 0.44 -8.61
N LYS A 21 -10.20 -0.86 -8.31
CA LYS A 21 -10.41 -1.90 -9.31
C LYS A 21 -11.89 -2.00 -9.69
N GLU A 22 -12.16 -2.23 -10.97
CA GLU A 22 -13.50 -2.59 -11.42
C GLU A 22 -13.90 -4.00 -10.95
N ARG A 23 -15.20 -4.32 -10.95
CA ARG A 23 -15.73 -5.61 -10.45
C ARG A 23 -15.04 -6.83 -11.06
N ASN A 24 -14.63 -6.75 -12.31
CA ASN A 24 -14.04 -7.86 -13.08
C ASN A 24 -12.51 -7.83 -13.16
N HIS A 25 -11.85 -6.88 -12.50
CA HIS A 25 -10.39 -6.86 -12.45
C HIS A 25 -9.84 -7.97 -11.53
N PHE A 26 -8.64 -8.44 -11.88
CA PHE A 26 -7.89 -9.42 -11.11
C PHE A 26 -7.78 -9.02 -9.63
N ARG A 27 -7.68 -10.01 -8.75
CA ARG A 27 -7.27 -9.76 -7.37
C ARG A 27 -5.83 -9.25 -7.35
N TRP A 28 -5.46 -8.52 -6.30
CA TRP A 28 -4.13 -7.94 -6.17
C TRP A 28 -3.01 -8.98 -6.34
N GLU A 29 -3.16 -10.16 -5.72
CA GLU A 29 -2.19 -11.25 -5.76
C GLU A 29 -2.00 -11.83 -7.17
N ASN A 30 -3.02 -11.68 -8.02
CA ASN A 30 -3.04 -12.18 -9.40
C ASN A 30 -2.59 -11.11 -10.42
N CYS A 31 -2.31 -9.89 -9.98
CA CYS A 31 -1.80 -8.85 -10.87
C CYS A 31 -0.34 -9.14 -11.28
N SER A 32 0.05 -8.64 -12.44
CA SER A 32 1.43 -8.80 -12.93
C SER A 32 2.43 -8.16 -11.97
N GLY A 33 3.65 -8.70 -11.90
CA GLY A 33 4.71 -8.16 -11.06
C GLY A 33 5.09 -6.71 -11.43
N GLN A 34 4.97 -6.34 -12.71
CA GLN A 34 5.17 -4.97 -13.17
C GLN A 34 4.10 -4.03 -12.62
N TYR A 35 2.81 -4.37 -12.80
CA TYR A 35 1.72 -3.54 -12.28
C TYR A 35 1.81 -3.38 -10.76
N ARG A 36 2.09 -4.47 -10.03
CA ARG A 36 2.26 -4.40 -8.57
C ARG A 36 3.44 -3.53 -8.16
N ARG A 37 4.48 -3.41 -8.99
CA ARG A 37 5.62 -2.50 -8.75
C ARG A 37 5.20 -1.05 -8.97
N GLU A 38 4.55 -0.75 -10.10
CA GLU A 38 4.11 0.60 -10.44
C GLU A 38 3.14 1.17 -9.40
N ILE A 39 2.18 0.36 -8.92
CA ILE A 39 1.25 0.80 -7.86
C ILE A 39 1.98 1.03 -6.53
N ARG A 40 2.98 0.20 -6.18
CA ARG A 40 3.81 0.45 -4.99
C ARG A 40 4.61 1.75 -5.12
N GLU A 41 5.20 2.02 -6.28
CA GLU A 41 5.94 3.25 -6.54
C GLU A 41 5.02 4.48 -6.46
N LEU A 42 3.81 4.37 -7.00
CA LEU A 42 2.78 5.41 -6.91
C LEU A 42 2.38 5.73 -5.46
N ILE A 43 2.17 4.70 -4.63
CA ILE A 43 1.65 4.85 -3.27
C ILE A 43 2.76 5.11 -2.23
N ARG A 44 4.00 4.74 -2.51
CA ARG A 44 5.12 4.82 -1.57
C ARG A 44 5.26 6.19 -0.86
N PRO A 45 5.20 7.35 -1.55
CA PRO A 45 5.34 8.64 -0.88
C PRO A 45 4.26 8.89 0.18
N ALA A 46 3.00 8.51 -0.12
CA ALA A 46 1.88 8.68 0.81
C ALA A 46 1.97 7.70 1.98
N ALA A 47 2.32 6.43 1.70
CA ALA A 47 2.51 5.41 2.74
C ALA A 47 3.67 5.77 3.68
N GLU A 48 4.78 6.29 3.16
CA GLU A 48 5.93 6.74 3.96
C GLU A 48 5.59 7.92 4.88
N ALA A 49 4.80 8.88 4.38
CA ALA A 49 4.35 10.01 5.19
C ALA A 49 3.42 9.53 6.33
N ALA A 50 2.43 8.70 6.00
CA ALA A 50 1.51 8.14 6.98
C ALA A 50 2.22 7.28 8.03
N PHE A 51 3.17 6.44 7.59
CA PHE A 51 3.96 5.57 8.48
C PHE A 51 4.81 6.40 9.46
N ARG A 52 5.45 7.49 9.00
CA ARG A 52 6.21 8.40 9.87
C ARG A 52 5.31 9.02 10.95
N VAL A 53 4.15 9.57 10.57
CA VAL A 53 3.21 10.16 11.52
C VAL A 53 2.71 9.12 12.53
N ALA A 54 2.33 7.93 12.05
CA ALA A 54 1.83 6.85 12.93
C ALA A 54 2.89 6.37 13.93
N ARG A 55 4.18 6.41 13.57
CA ARG A 55 5.28 6.07 14.48
C ARG A 55 5.53 7.14 15.54
N GLU A 56 5.33 8.41 15.21
CA GLU A 56 5.50 9.52 16.16
C GLU A 56 4.29 9.68 17.08
N LYS A 57 3.09 9.37 16.57
CA LYS A 57 1.83 9.44 17.30
C LYS A 57 0.99 8.20 16.97
N PRO A 58 1.07 7.15 17.80
CA PRO A 58 0.23 5.97 17.64
C PRO A 58 -1.23 6.40 17.60
N ILE A 59 -1.92 6.08 16.50
CA ILE A 59 -3.34 6.36 16.36
C ILE A 59 -4.06 5.35 17.25
N GLU A 60 -4.79 5.81 18.27
CA GLU A 60 -5.66 4.93 19.05
C GLU A 60 -6.70 4.31 18.11
N PRO A 61 -6.86 2.98 18.11
CA PRO A 61 -7.88 2.34 17.31
C PRO A 61 -9.27 2.83 17.78
N ARG A 62 -10.08 3.30 16.82
CA ARG A 62 -11.50 3.61 17.03
C ARG A 62 -12.36 2.37 16.94
#